data_AF-A0A1C5VX99-F1
#
_entry.id   AF-A0A1C5VX99-F1
#
_cell.length_a   1.000
_cell.length_b   1.000
_cell.length_c   1.000
_cell.angle_alpha   90.00
_cell.angle_beta   90.00
_cell.angle_gamma   90.00
#
_symmetry.space_group_name_H-M   'P 1'
#
loop_
_entity.id
_entity.type
_entity.pdbx_description
1 polymer ?
#
loop_
_entity_poly.entity_id
_entity_poly.type
_entity_poly.pdbx_seq_one_letter_code
_entity_poly.pdbx_strand_id
1 'polypeptide(L)'
;MPAEVLSYFLKNSDQKLRLKFQIVLQCAPFLKGLKISSVITVESILYEELEEIFREMDISYRKLCSMEEKSLILFFHAKELQEYLIRPDIRSLLEAFGYHSKDLEPCLSRLSERVCVFSERGMGFPHEIGVFLGYPAEDVSGFIENEGQRYRMSGYWKVYGDISEAQTTFNAYDRAKDHAVNEFLIGKSIQEIAQ
;
A
#
# COMPACT_ATOMS: atom_id res chain seq x y z
N MET A 1 2.91 -8.19 -17.86
CA MET A 1 1.50 -8.54 -18.18
C MET A 1 1.01 -7.86 -19.47
N PRO A 2 0.27 -8.56 -20.36
CA PRO A 2 -0.31 -7.98 -21.58
C PRO A 2 -1.40 -6.94 -21.29
N ALA A 3 -1.50 -5.90 -22.11
CA ALA A 3 -2.47 -4.81 -21.94
C ALA A 3 -3.93 -5.30 -22.07
N GLU A 4 -4.14 -6.39 -22.80
CA GLU A 4 -5.41 -7.03 -23.04
C GLU A 4 -5.99 -7.64 -21.75
N VAL A 5 -5.14 -8.26 -20.93
CA VAL A 5 -5.53 -8.86 -19.63
C VAL A 5 -5.99 -7.77 -18.67
N LEU A 6 -5.22 -6.67 -18.59
CA LEU A 6 -5.61 -5.49 -17.82
C LEU A 6 -6.95 -4.92 -18.29
N SER A 7 -7.13 -4.77 -19.61
CA SER A 7 -8.36 -4.22 -20.17
C SER A 7 -9.57 -5.10 -19.87
N TYR A 8 -9.41 -6.42 -19.96
CA TYR A 8 -10.46 -7.39 -19.67
C TYR A 8 -10.97 -7.28 -18.22
N PHE A 9 -10.07 -7.32 -17.24
CA PHE A 9 -10.48 -7.26 -15.83
C PHE A 9 -11.00 -5.89 -15.40
N LEU A 10 -10.41 -4.80 -15.92
CA LEU A 10 -10.87 -3.46 -15.59
C LEU A 10 -12.26 -3.14 -16.18
N LYS A 11 -12.62 -3.78 -17.31
CA LYS A 11 -13.94 -3.63 -17.97
C LYS A 11 -14.92 -4.75 -17.62
N ASN A 12 -14.54 -5.68 -16.73
CA ASN A 12 -15.40 -6.79 -16.36
C ASN A 12 -16.65 -6.25 -15.64
N SER A 13 -17.82 -6.78 -16.00
CA SER A 13 -19.09 -6.42 -15.36
C SER A 13 -19.23 -7.01 -13.95
N ASP A 14 -18.48 -8.07 -13.65
CA ASP A 14 -18.39 -8.63 -12.30
C ASP A 14 -17.48 -7.74 -11.43
N GLN A 15 -18.11 -6.95 -10.57
CA GLN A 15 -17.44 -6.04 -9.65
C GLN A 15 -16.57 -6.78 -8.63
N LYS A 16 -16.98 -7.97 -8.16
CA LYS A 16 -16.21 -8.75 -7.19
C LYS A 16 -14.94 -9.30 -7.84
N LEU A 17 -15.05 -9.83 -9.06
CA LEU A 17 -13.89 -10.30 -9.82
C LEU A 17 -12.91 -9.17 -10.12
N ARG A 18 -13.41 -7.99 -10.50
CA ARG A 18 -12.60 -6.78 -10.71
C ARG A 18 -11.87 -6.37 -9.44
N LEU A 19 -12.55 -6.36 -8.28
CA LEU A 19 -11.93 -6.06 -6.99
C LEU A 19 -10.82 -7.06 -6.65
N LYS A 20 -11.10 -8.35 -6.78
CA LYS A 20 -10.10 -9.41 -6.50
C LYS A 20 -8.86 -9.25 -7.38
N PHE A 21 -9.06 -9.01 -8.68
CA PHE A 21 -7.95 -8.76 -9.59
C PHE A 21 -7.18 -7.48 -9.24
N GLN A 22 -7.87 -6.41 -8.88
CA GLN A 22 -7.24 -5.16 -8.44
C GLN A 22 -6.36 -5.39 -7.19
N ILE A 23 -6.87 -6.11 -6.19
CA ILE A 23 -6.12 -6.48 -4.98
C ILE A 23 -4.87 -7.26 -5.36
N VAL A 24 -5.00 -8.31 -6.18
CA VAL A 24 -3.84 -9.10 -6.62
C VAL A 24 -2.82 -8.23 -7.35
N LEU A 25 -3.27 -7.40 -8.30
CA LEU A 25 -2.37 -6.59 -9.11
C LEU A 25 -1.61 -5.53 -8.30
N GLN A 26 -2.33 -4.81 -7.42
CA GLN A 26 -1.80 -3.65 -6.72
C GLN A 26 -1.15 -4.02 -5.38
N CYS A 27 -1.60 -5.10 -4.74
CA CYS A 27 -1.05 -5.59 -3.48
C CYS A 27 -0.14 -6.81 -3.63
N ALA A 28 0.22 -7.24 -4.85
CA ALA A 28 1.06 -8.42 -5.05
C ALA A 28 2.32 -8.49 -4.17
N PRO A 29 3.15 -7.43 -4.04
CA PRO A 29 4.30 -7.49 -3.14
C PRO A 29 3.92 -7.69 -1.67
N PHE A 30 2.79 -7.16 -1.23
CA PHE A 30 2.25 -7.37 0.12
C PHE A 30 1.73 -8.79 0.29
N LEU A 31 0.90 -9.28 -0.65
CA LEU A 31 0.39 -10.66 -0.62
C LEU A 31 1.54 -11.67 -0.64
N LYS A 32 2.64 -11.38 -1.35
CA LYS A 32 3.84 -12.24 -1.40
C LYS A 32 4.82 -12.03 -0.24
N GLY A 33 4.43 -11.32 0.82
CA GLY A 33 5.24 -11.12 2.02
C GLY A 33 6.50 -10.27 1.82
N LEU A 34 6.62 -9.56 0.68
CA LEU A 34 7.73 -8.64 0.40
C LEU A 34 7.50 -7.24 0.98
N LYS A 35 6.24 -6.90 1.31
CA LYS A 35 5.86 -5.64 1.95
C LYS A 35 5.08 -5.90 3.23
N ILE A 36 5.31 -5.05 4.23
CA ILE A 36 4.53 -5.06 5.49
C ILE A 36 3.11 -4.49 5.33
N SER A 37 2.87 -3.73 4.25
CA SER A 37 1.57 -3.10 3.96
C SER A 37 1.42 -2.72 2.48
N SER A 38 0.18 -2.40 2.10
CA SER A 38 -0.17 -1.86 0.79
C SER A 38 -1.39 -0.95 0.89
N VAL A 39 -1.52 0.02 -0.02
CA VAL A 39 -2.69 0.88 -0.11
C VAL A 39 -3.31 0.80 -1.49
N ILE A 40 -4.64 0.71 -1.56
CA ILE A 40 -5.39 0.77 -2.81
C ILE A 40 -6.64 1.61 -2.63
N THR A 41 -7.14 2.14 -3.73
CA THR A 41 -8.44 2.83 -3.77
C THR A 41 -9.51 1.85 -4.22
N VAL A 42 -10.50 1.59 -3.38
CA VAL A 42 -11.61 0.67 -3.64
C VAL A 42 -12.90 1.47 -3.83
N GLU A 43 -13.79 1.04 -4.72
CA GLU A 43 -15.13 1.63 -4.79
C GLU A 43 -15.85 1.43 -3.45
N SER A 44 -16.44 2.49 -2.90
CA SER A 44 -17.00 2.45 -1.54
C SER A 44 -18.09 1.39 -1.37
N ILE A 45 -18.82 1.06 -2.44
CA ILE A 45 -19.84 0.00 -2.46
C ILE A 45 -19.25 -1.41 -2.27
N LEU A 46 -17.97 -1.59 -2.59
CA LEU A 46 -17.27 -2.88 -2.52
C LEU A 46 -16.45 -3.04 -1.22
N TYR A 47 -16.58 -2.10 -0.27
CA TYR A 47 -15.82 -2.16 0.98
C TYR A 47 -16.15 -3.41 1.81
N GLU A 48 -17.44 -3.77 1.90
CA GLU A 48 -17.90 -4.95 2.66
C GLU A 48 -17.41 -6.27 2.06
N GLU A 49 -17.09 -6.30 0.76
CA GLU A 49 -16.54 -7.48 0.07
C GLU A 49 -15.14 -7.85 0.59
N LEU A 50 -14.42 -6.91 1.19
CA LEU A 50 -13.09 -7.15 1.77
C LEU A 50 -13.15 -8.14 2.93
N GLU A 51 -14.22 -8.13 3.72
CA GLU A 51 -14.38 -9.07 4.83
C GLU A 51 -14.47 -10.52 4.34
N GLU A 52 -15.18 -10.75 3.23
CA GLU A 52 -15.24 -12.08 2.61
C GLU A 52 -13.89 -12.46 1.98
N ILE A 53 -13.22 -11.53 1.28
CA ILE A 53 -11.97 -11.79 0.58
C ILE A 53 -10.83 -12.16 1.54
N PHE A 54 -10.71 -11.45 2.65
CA PHE A 54 -9.63 -11.64 3.63
C PHE A 54 -10.03 -12.52 4.81
N ARG A 55 -11.20 -13.16 4.74
CA ARG A 55 -11.63 -14.13 5.74
C ARG A 55 -10.59 -15.24 5.85
N GLU A 56 -10.25 -15.62 7.08
CA GLU A 56 -9.23 -16.67 7.37
C GLU A 56 -7.80 -16.34 6.91
N MET A 57 -7.51 -15.09 6.54
CA MET A 57 -6.16 -14.61 6.28
C MET A 57 -5.66 -13.80 7.48
N ASP A 58 -4.36 -13.89 7.80
CA ASP A 58 -3.73 -13.04 8.83
C ASP A 58 -3.34 -11.67 8.24
N ILE A 59 -4.35 -10.97 7.71
CA ILE A 59 -4.22 -9.66 7.06
C ILE A 59 -5.25 -8.73 7.68
N SER A 60 -4.76 -7.63 8.24
CA SER A 60 -5.61 -6.54 8.72
C SER A 60 -5.80 -5.49 7.64
N TYR A 61 -6.91 -4.76 7.69
CA TYR A 61 -7.12 -3.62 6.83
C TYR A 61 -7.83 -2.47 7.55
N ARG A 62 -7.58 -1.25 7.08
CA ARG A 62 -8.21 -0.03 7.58
C ARG A 62 -8.60 0.90 6.45
N LYS A 63 -9.84 1.40 6.50
CA LYS A 63 -10.26 2.55 5.70
C LYS A 63 -9.57 3.81 6.22
N LEU A 64 -8.64 4.37 5.44
CA LEU A 64 -7.93 5.60 5.77
C LEU A 64 -8.76 6.84 5.47
N CYS A 65 -9.48 6.85 4.35
CA CYS A 65 -10.41 7.93 4.04
C CYS A 65 -11.52 7.52 3.08
N SER A 66 -12.69 8.14 3.22
CA SER A 66 -13.80 8.06 2.27
C SER A 66 -13.82 9.31 1.39
N MET A 67 -13.79 9.10 0.09
CA MET A 67 -14.10 10.06 -0.96
C MET A 67 -15.49 9.70 -1.53
N GLU A 68 -16.11 10.56 -2.35
CA GLU A 68 -17.50 10.40 -2.81
C GLU A 68 -17.88 8.95 -3.18
N GLU A 69 -17.21 8.36 -4.18
CA GLU A 69 -17.50 7.00 -4.65
C GLU A 69 -16.40 5.97 -4.29
N LYS A 70 -15.34 6.43 -3.62
CA LYS A 70 -14.12 5.64 -3.44
C LYS A 70 -13.59 5.76 -2.02
N SER A 71 -13.00 4.69 -1.51
CA SER A 71 -12.35 4.64 -0.21
C SER A 71 -10.88 4.25 -0.38
N LEU A 72 -9.98 4.92 0.34
CA LEU A 72 -8.58 4.52 0.42
C LEU A 72 -8.41 3.48 1.53
N ILE A 73 -7.96 2.28 1.17
CA ILE A 73 -7.82 1.15 2.09
C ILE A 73 -6.35 0.79 2.25
N LEU A 74 -5.88 0.76 3.50
CA LEU A 74 -4.56 0.24 3.88
C LEU A 74 -4.70 -1.21 4.33
N PHE A 75 -4.01 -2.13 3.66
CA PHE A 75 -3.79 -3.52 4.07
C PHE A 75 -2.45 -3.63 4.77
N PHE A 76 -2.36 -4.40 5.86
CA PHE A 76 -1.13 -4.54 6.62
C PHE A 76 -1.10 -5.81 7.46
N HIS A 77 0.10 -6.29 7.77
CA HIS A 77 0.32 -7.28 8.81
C HIS A 77 0.53 -6.55 10.14
N ALA A 78 -0.38 -6.74 11.10
CA ALA A 78 -0.46 -5.89 12.29
C ALA A 78 0.80 -5.94 13.16
N LYS A 79 1.35 -7.14 13.36
CA LYS A 79 2.54 -7.34 14.19
C LYS A 79 3.77 -6.70 13.56
N GLU A 80 4.03 -7.00 12.30
CA GLU A 80 5.18 -6.52 11.52
C GLU A 80 5.13 -5.00 11.36
N LEU A 81 3.95 -4.44 11.09
CA LEU A 81 3.79 -2.99 11.01
C LEU A 81 4.06 -2.33 12.36
N GLN A 82 3.55 -2.89 13.46
CA GLN A 82 3.85 -2.35 14.80
C GLN A 82 5.34 -2.40 15.11
N GLU A 83 6.01 -3.54 14.89
CA GLU A 83 7.45 -3.71 15.11
C GLU A 83 8.27 -2.74 14.25
N TYR A 84 7.85 -2.50 13.01
CA TYR A 84 8.48 -1.53 12.12
C TYR A 84 8.31 -0.07 12.60
N LEU A 85 7.09 0.32 13.00
CA LEU A 85 6.78 1.70 13.42
C LEU A 85 7.48 2.13 14.72
N ILE A 86 7.89 1.18 15.56
CA ILE A 86 8.61 1.47 16.81
C ILE A 86 10.13 1.54 16.65
N ARG A 87 10.68 1.23 15.46
CA ARG A 87 12.12 1.36 15.22
C ARG A 87 12.57 2.81 15.44
N PRO A 88 13.74 3.05 16.07
CA PRO A 88 14.15 4.41 16.44
C PRO A 88 14.21 5.40 15.28
N ASP A 89 14.74 4.97 14.13
CA ASP A 89 14.85 5.77 12.90
C ASP A 89 13.46 6.18 12.36
N ILE A 90 12.54 5.23 12.29
CA ILE A 90 11.16 5.45 11.88
C ILE A 90 10.41 6.34 12.87
N ARG A 91 10.63 6.11 14.16
CA ARG A 91 9.97 6.83 15.25
C ARG A 91 10.34 8.30 15.24
N SER A 92 11.63 8.62 15.09
CA SER A 92 12.12 10.00 15.00
C SER A 92 11.52 10.74 13.80
N LEU A 93 11.40 10.09 12.64
CA LEU A 93 10.76 10.69 11.46
C LEU A 93 9.28 10.99 11.72
N LEU A 94 8.52 10.02 12.23
CA LEU A 94 7.09 10.17 12.47
C LEU A 94 6.77 11.17 13.61
N GLU A 95 7.68 11.40 14.56
CA GLU A 95 7.49 12.39 15.64
C GLU A 95 7.33 13.82 15.07
N ALA A 96 8.08 14.17 14.03
CA ALA A 96 7.96 15.46 13.34
C ALA A 96 6.57 15.71 12.74
N PHE A 97 5.78 14.65 12.59
CA PHE A 97 4.47 14.63 11.97
C PHE A 97 3.31 14.45 12.97
N GLY A 98 3.61 14.51 14.28
CA GLY A 98 2.63 14.48 15.36
C GLY A 98 2.16 13.06 15.73
N TYR A 99 2.93 12.02 15.38
CA TYR A 99 2.66 10.67 15.85
C TYR A 99 3.41 10.48 17.18
N HIS A 100 2.75 10.56 18.33
CA HIS A 100 3.44 10.46 19.63
C HIS A 100 3.33 9.08 20.30
N SER A 101 2.34 8.29 19.92
CA SER A 101 2.19 6.93 20.45
C SER A 101 3.09 5.93 19.72
N LYS A 102 3.48 4.87 20.42
CA LYS A 102 4.12 3.68 19.86
C LYS A 102 3.12 2.59 19.48
N ASP A 103 1.88 2.73 19.93
CA ASP A 103 0.84 1.76 19.63
C ASP A 103 0.34 1.94 18.19
N LEU A 104 -0.02 0.82 17.56
CA LEU A 104 -0.43 0.78 16.17
C LEU A 104 -1.73 1.59 15.92
N GLU A 105 -2.76 1.38 16.73
CA GLU A 105 -4.08 1.98 16.49
C GLU A 105 -4.08 3.52 16.55
N PRO A 106 -3.43 4.18 17.54
CA PRO A 106 -3.26 5.64 17.51
C PRO A 106 -2.49 6.13 16.27
N CYS A 107 -1.48 5.39 15.80
CA CYS A 107 -0.76 5.75 14.59
C CYS A 107 -1.65 5.65 13.34
N LEU A 108 -2.42 4.57 13.22
CA LEU A 108 -3.38 4.38 12.12
C LEU A 108 -4.51 5.41 12.13
N SER A 109 -5.01 5.78 13.32
CA SER A 109 -6.01 6.82 13.49
C SER A 109 -5.48 8.19 13.04
N ARG A 110 -4.26 8.53 13.46
CA ARG A 110 -3.60 9.78 13.04
C ARG A 110 -3.35 9.80 11.53
N LEU A 111 -2.89 8.69 10.95
CA LEU A 111 -2.70 8.60 9.50
C LEU A 111 -4.02 8.81 8.74
N SER A 112 -5.11 8.17 9.19
CA SER A 112 -6.44 8.32 8.60
C SER A 112 -6.92 9.77 8.65
N GLU A 113 -6.81 10.44 9.80
CA GLU A 113 -7.14 11.87 9.95
C GLU A 113 -6.35 12.72 8.94
N ARG A 114 -5.03 12.52 8.87
CA ARG A 114 -4.17 13.29 7.98
C ARG A 114 -4.46 13.05 6.50
N VAL A 115 -4.72 11.81 6.11
CA VAL A 115 -5.10 11.47 4.72
C VAL A 115 -6.40 12.17 4.34
N CYS A 116 -7.41 12.18 5.21
CA CYS A 116 -8.65 12.88 4.92
C CYS A 116 -8.47 14.39 4.81
N VAL A 117 -7.76 15.04 5.74
CA VAL A 117 -7.50 16.47 5.67
C VAL A 117 -6.76 16.87 4.38
N PHE A 118 -5.80 16.07 3.94
CA PHE A 118 -5.08 16.32 2.68
C PHE A 118 -5.98 16.15 1.46
N SER A 119 -6.83 15.11 1.46
CA SER A 119 -7.80 14.86 0.39
C SER A 119 -8.81 16.01 0.26
N GLU A 120 -9.41 16.45 1.37
CA GLU A 120 -10.40 17.54 1.41
C GLU A 120 -9.82 18.88 0.91
N ARG A 121 -8.54 19.11 1.17
CA ARG A 121 -7.83 20.33 0.74
C ARG A 121 -7.24 20.24 -0.67
N GLY A 122 -7.41 19.12 -1.36
CA GLY A 122 -6.83 18.90 -2.70
C GLY A 122 -5.29 18.86 -2.70
N MET A 123 -4.66 18.55 -1.55
CA MET A 123 -3.19 18.53 -1.39
C MET A 123 -2.58 17.16 -1.69
N GLY A 124 -3.37 16.20 -2.17
CA GLY A 124 -2.93 14.83 -2.41
C GLY A 124 -2.87 14.02 -1.12
N PHE A 125 -1.70 13.47 -0.79
CA PHE A 125 -1.50 12.61 0.38
C PHE A 125 -0.44 13.18 1.33
N PRO A 126 -0.59 12.98 2.65
CA PRO A 126 0.47 13.30 3.58
C PRO A 126 1.71 12.45 3.25
N HIS A 127 2.85 13.09 3.01
CA HIS A 127 4.03 12.40 2.47
C HIS A 127 4.56 11.31 3.39
N GLU A 128 4.38 11.43 4.72
CA GLU A 128 4.81 10.40 5.66
C GLU A 128 4.04 9.08 5.55
N ILE A 129 2.96 9.02 4.75
CA ILE A 129 2.32 7.74 4.39
C ILE A 129 3.33 6.75 3.79
N GLY A 130 4.39 7.24 3.13
CA GLY A 130 5.47 6.40 2.61
C GLY A 130 6.12 5.52 3.68
N VAL A 131 6.18 5.99 4.93
CA VAL A 131 6.66 5.21 6.08
C VAL A 131 5.78 4.00 6.29
N PHE A 132 4.47 4.22 6.36
CA PHE A 132 3.49 3.15 6.58
C PHE A 132 3.51 2.13 5.44
N LEU A 133 3.91 2.53 4.23
CA LEU A 133 4.09 1.70 3.05
C LEU A 133 5.44 0.97 2.97
N GLY A 134 6.28 1.13 4.00
CA GLY A 134 7.60 0.49 4.10
C GLY A 134 8.66 1.10 3.18
N TYR A 135 8.50 2.36 2.75
CA TYR A 135 9.55 3.03 1.98
C TYR A 135 10.74 3.36 2.89
N PRO A 136 11.99 3.34 2.37
CA PRO A 136 13.16 3.72 3.16
C PRO A 136 12.99 5.12 3.76
N ALA A 137 13.36 5.28 5.03
CA ALA A 137 13.22 6.55 5.74
C ALA A 137 13.95 7.69 5.03
N GLU A 138 15.13 7.42 4.48
CA GLU A 138 15.90 8.36 3.66
C GLU A 138 15.12 8.84 2.43
N ASP A 139 14.40 7.94 1.76
CA ASP A 139 13.60 8.29 0.58
C ASP A 139 12.36 9.10 0.94
N VAL A 140 11.74 8.81 2.09
CA VAL A 140 10.62 9.60 2.61
C VAL A 140 11.08 11.01 2.99
N SER A 141 12.16 11.12 3.76
CA SER A 141 12.76 12.42 4.12
C SER A 141 13.17 13.19 2.88
N GLY A 142 13.87 12.55 1.95
CA GLY A 142 14.33 13.15 0.71
C GLY A 142 13.17 13.66 -0.15
N PHE A 143 12.06 12.92 -0.22
CA PHE A 143 10.85 13.37 -0.91
C PHE A 143 10.29 14.64 -0.28
N ILE A 144 10.24 14.70 1.05
CA ILE A 144 9.68 15.83 1.79
C ILE A 144 10.57 17.06 1.65
N GLU A 145 11.88 16.92 1.88
CA GLU A 145 12.86 18.00 1.82
C GLU A 145 13.02 18.59 0.42
N ASN A 146 12.87 17.76 -0.62
CA ASN A 146 13.01 18.19 -2.01
C ASN A 146 11.67 18.43 -2.71
N GLU A 147 10.54 18.41 -1.99
CA GLU A 147 9.20 18.59 -2.55
C GLU A 147 8.92 17.65 -3.75
N GLY A 148 9.40 16.41 -3.65
CA GLY A 148 9.32 15.39 -4.70
C GLY A 148 10.21 15.65 -5.93
N GLN A 149 11.09 16.64 -5.91
CA GLN A 149 12.06 16.93 -6.98
C GLN A 149 13.42 16.32 -6.67
N ARG A 150 14.38 16.41 -7.61
CA ARG A 150 15.79 16.01 -7.43
C ARG A 150 16.02 14.55 -6.99
N TYR A 151 15.06 13.67 -7.28
CA TYR A 151 15.22 12.24 -7.05
C TYR A 151 16.27 11.66 -8.01
N ARG A 152 16.96 10.61 -7.57
CA ARG A 152 18.00 9.90 -8.32
C ARG A 152 17.41 8.86 -9.26
N MET A 153 16.31 8.24 -8.85
CA MET A 153 15.55 7.24 -9.61
C MET A 153 14.08 7.31 -9.21
N SER A 154 13.17 6.90 -10.09
CA SER A 154 11.75 6.76 -9.77
C SER A 154 11.24 5.41 -10.27
N GLY A 155 10.40 4.76 -9.46
CA GLY A 155 9.70 3.53 -9.80
C GLY A 155 8.48 3.37 -8.90
N TYR A 156 8.53 2.43 -7.96
CA TYR A 156 7.47 2.28 -6.95
C TYR A 156 7.39 3.47 -5.98
N TRP A 157 8.52 4.12 -5.74
CA TRP A 157 8.62 5.43 -5.09
C TRP A 157 9.75 6.24 -5.73
N LYS A 158 9.92 7.49 -5.29
CA LYS A 158 11.05 8.34 -5.70
C LYS A 158 12.24 8.09 -4.77
N VAL A 159 13.37 7.71 -5.34
CA VAL A 159 14.58 7.30 -4.62
C VAL A 159 15.52 8.49 -4.49
N TYR A 160 15.95 8.75 -3.26
CA TYR A 160 16.92 9.76 -2.86
C TYR A 160 18.19 9.10 -2.30
N GLY A 161 18.04 7.94 -1.66
CA GLY A 161 19.13 7.12 -1.11
C GLY A 161 19.77 6.17 -2.12
N ASP A 162 19.92 4.90 -1.73
CA ASP A 162 20.61 3.87 -2.50
C ASP A 162 19.81 3.37 -3.73
N ILE A 163 20.31 3.70 -4.92
CA ILE A 163 19.71 3.29 -6.20
C ILE A 163 19.75 1.76 -6.38
N SER A 164 20.83 1.10 -5.97
CA SER A 164 21.03 -0.33 -6.17
C SER A 164 20.08 -1.15 -5.29
N GLU A 165 19.90 -0.75 -4.03
CA GLU A 165 18.94 -1.36 -3.12
C GLU A 165 17.50 -1.16 -3.60
N ALA A 166 17.17 0.07 -4.02
CA ALA A 166 15.85 0.37 -4.57
C ALA A 166 15.56 -0.41 -5.85
N GLN A 167 16.53 -0.53 -6.77
CA GLN A 167 16.35 -1.30 -8.00
C GLN A 167 16.16 -2.79 -7.71
N THR A 168 16.90 -3.33 -6.74
CA THR A 168 16.74 -4.72 -6.29
C THR A 168 15.34 -4.95 -5.75
N THR A 169 14.84 -4.03 -4.92
CA THR A 169 13.49 -4.08 -4.36
C THR A 169 12.41 -3.97 -5.45
N PHE A 170 12.55 -3.03 -6.39
CA PHE A 170 11.61 -2.86 -7.50
C PHE A 170 11.53 -4.12 -8.36
N ASN A 171 12.67 -4.71 -8.69
CA ASN A 171 12.73 -5.96 -9.45
C ASN A 171 12.05 -7.12 -8.72
N ALA A 172 12.18 -7.19 -7.39
CA ALA A 172 11.50 -8.21 -6.58
C ALA A 172 9.98 -7.98 -6.60
N TYR A 173 9.52 -6.73 -6.52
CA TYR A 173 8.09 -6.38 -6.60
C TYR A 173 7.50 -6.69 -7.97
N ASP A 174 8.24 -6.42 -9.06
CA ASP A 174 7.80 -6.75 -10.41
C ASP A 174 7.62 -8.26 -10.58
N ARG A 175 8.57 -9.07 -10.10
CA ARG A 175 8.43 -10.53 -10.08
C ARG A 175 7.23 -10.98 -9.26
N ALA A 176 7.06 -10.45 -8.05
CA ALA A 176 5.92 -10.79 -7.19
C ALA A 176 4.59 -10.49 -7.88
N LYS A 177 4.50 -9.36 -8.60
CA LYS A 177 3.33 -8.97 -9.39
C LYS A 177 3.05 -9.94 -10.52
N ASP A 178 4.06 -10.28 -11.32
CA ASP A 178 3.88 -11.25 -12.41
C ASP A 178 3.48 -12.63 -11.88
N HIS A 179 4.09 -13.11 -10.79
CA HIS A 179 3.73 -14.37 -10.16
C HIS A 179 2.29 -14.37 -9.62
N ALA A 180 1.93 -13.38 -8.81
CA ALA A 180 0.60 -13.28 -8.21
C ALA A 180 -0.51 -13.16 -9.26
N VAL A 181 -0.28 -12.36 -10.32
CA VAL A 181 -1.22 -12.25 -11.43
C VAL A 181 -1.35 -13.58 -12.17
N ASN A 182 -0.25 -14.24 -12.52
CA ASN A 182 -0.31 -15.53 -13.22
C ASN A 182 -1.04 -16.59 -12.40
N GLU A 183 -0.81 -16.64 -11.09
CA GLU A 183 -1.54 -17.52 -10.17
C GLU A 183 -3.04 -17.24 -10.14
N PHE A 184 -3.43 -15.97 -10.10
CA PHE A 184 -4.84 -15.59 -10.17
C PHE A 184 -5.47 -15.99 -11.50
N LEU A 185 -4.76 -15.82 -12.62
CA LEU A 185 -5.25 -16.19 -13.96
C LEU A 185 -5.47 -17.69 -14.14
N ILE A 186 -4.69 -18.54 -13.46
CA ILE A 186 -4.90 -20.00 -13.44
C ILE A 186 -5.94 -20.44 -12.40
N GLY A 187 -6.60 -19.50 -11.73
CA GLY A 187 -7.74 -19.75 -10.84
C GLY A 187 -7.41 -19.86 -9.35
N LYS A 188 -6.19 -19.54 -8.91
CA LYS A 188 -5.89 -19.49 -7.47
C LYS A 188 -6.66 -18.36 -6.79
N SER A 189 -7.13 -18.64 -5.58
CA SER A 189 -7.72 -17.66 -4.68
C SER A 189 -6.67 -16.68 -4.12
N ILE A 190 -7.12 -15.53 -3.59
CA ILE A 190 -6.22 -14.56 -2.94
C ILE A 190 -5.54 -15.19 -1.71
N GLN A 191 -6.24 -16.07 -0.98
CA GLN A 191 -5.69 -16.81 0.14
C GLN A 191 -4.51 -17.70 -0.29
N GLU A 192 -4.64 -18.45 -1.39
CA GLU A 192 -3.53 -19.26 -1.93
C GLU A 192 -2.37 -18.42 -2.49
N ILE A 193 -2.67 -17.21 -3.00
CA ILE A 193 -1.64 -16.29 -3.49
C ILE A 193 -0.85 -15.69 -2.31
N ALA A 194 -1.49 -15.50 -1.16
CA ALA A 194 -0.89 -14.88 0.02
C ALA A 194 -0.07 -15.83 0.92
N GLN A 195 0.06 -17.11 0.52
CA GLN A 195 0.84 -18.15 1.21
C GLN A 195 2.30 -18.18 0.77
#